data_AF-A0A168GZF5-F1
#
_entry.id   AF-A0A168GZF5-F1
#
_cell.length_a   1.000
_cell.length_b   1.000
_cell.length_c   1.000
_cell.angle_alpha   90.00
_cell.angle_beta   90.00
_cell.angle_gamma   90.00
#
_symmetry.space_group_name_H-M   'P 1'
#
loop_
_entity.id
_entity.type
_entity.pdbx_description
1 polymer ?
#
loop_
_entity_poly.entity_id
_entity_poly.type
_entity_poly.pdbx_seq_one_letter_code
_entity_poly.pdbx_strand_id
1 'polypeptide(L)'
;MFLSITDIKEIAVAVVWLAIGLKIPEIPMILLTDSYSVYECLVKLGSTQEKRLMIDIMALRQLYERREAHEVRWINGEDNPADAMTKASPNRSLKKLIDDNEITVRLEGWVERRPNKATAEP
;
A
#
# COMPACT_ATOMS: atom_id res chain seq x y z
N MET A 1 -6.20 18.75 0.67
CA MET A 1 -4.80 18.61 0.22
C MET A 1 -4.57 17.11 0.15
N PHE A 2 -4.82 16.52 -1.02
CA PHE A 2 -4.79 15.06 -1.18
C PHE A 2 -3.35 14.70 -1.55
N LEU A 3 -2.70 13.93 -0.68
CA LEU A 3 -1.44 13.26 -1.00
C LEU A 3 -1.72 12.39 -2.24
N SER A 4 -1.08 12.73 -3.35
CA SER A 4 -1.14 11.90 -4.54
C SER A 4 -0.42 10.59 -4.28
N ILE A 5 -0.72 9.51 -5.00
CA ILE A 5 -0.01 8.24 -4.82
C ILE A 5 1.52 8.36 -5.05
N THR A 6 1.95 9.42 -5.74
CA THR A 6 3.36 9.83 -5.84
C THR A 6 4.00 10.13 -4.49
N ASP A 7 3.31 10.85 -3.60
CA ASP A 7 3.83 11.21 -2.27
C ASP A 7 3.94 9.96 -1.37
N ILE A 8 3.02 9.00 -1.52
CA ILE A 8 3.03 7.72 -0.78
C ILE A 8 4.18 6.82 -1.24
N LYS A 9 4.46 6.78 -2.55
CA LYS A 9 5.65 6.09 -3.08
C LYS A 9 6.93 6.67 -2.50
N GLU A 10 7.06 7.98 -2.42
CA GLU A 10 8.27 8.63 -1.93
C GLU A 10 8.55 8.27 -0.47
N ILE A 11 7.51 8.23 0.38
CA ILE A 11 7.62 7.78 1.78
C ILE A 11 8.00 6.29 1.84
N ALA A 12 7.30 5.43 1.10
CA ALA A 12 7.56 3.99 1.12
C ALA A 12 8.99 3.67 0.62
N VAL A 13 9.44 4.34 -0.44
CA VAL A 13 10.80 4.22 -0.98
C VAL A 13 11.82 4.73 0.05
N ALA A 14 11.58 5.87 0.71
CA ALA A 14 12.47 6.38 1.75
C ALA A 14 12.64 5.40 2.93
N VAL A 15 11.54 4.76 3.38
CA VAL A 15 11.59 3.73 4.42
C VAL A 15 12.38 2.51 3.97
N VAL A 16 12.22 2.07 2.72
CA VAL A 16 13.00 0.97 2.14
C VAL A 16 14.49 1.32 2.06
N TRP A 17 14.85 2.53 1.63
CA TRP A 17 16.24 3.01 1.62
C TRP A 17 16.85 3.06 3.02
N LEU A 18 16.10 3.53 4.01
CA LEU A 18 16.52 3.50 5.42
C LEU A 18 16.73 2.06 5.91
N ALA A 19 15.82 1.15 5.59
CA ALA A 19 15.94 -0.27 5.93
C ALA A 19 17.20 -0.92 5.30
N ILE A 20 17.51 -0.59 4.04
CA ILE A 20 18.74 -1.01 3.36
C ILE A 20 19.97 -0.46 4.09
N GLY A 21 19.96 0.84 4.43
CA GLY A 21 21.05 1.48 5.19
C GLY A 21 21.29 0.85 6.56
N LEU A 22 20.21 0.36 7.19
CA LEU A 22 20.24 -0.35 8.47
C LEU A 22 20.51 -1.87 8.33
N LYS A 23 20.79 -2.37 7.12
CA LYS A 23 21.03 -3.80 6.82
C LYS A 23 19.88 -4.71 7.27
N ILE A 24 18.65 -4.19 7.27
CA ILE A 24 17.47 -5.00 7.53
C ILE A 24 17.24 -5.88 6.29
N PRO A 25 16.90 -7.18 6.46
CA PRO A 25 16.53 -8.05 5.35
C PRO A 25 15.44 -7.44 4.49
N GLU A 26 15.33 -7.87 3.23
CA GLU A 26 14.36 -7.36 2.28
C GLU A 26 12.94 -7.35 2.89
N ILE A 27 12.39 -6.14 3.08
CA ILE A 27 11.08 -5.96 3.70
C ILE A 27 10.04 -5.96 2.57
N PRO A 28 9.13 -6.93 2.51
CA PRO A 28 8.10 -6.94 1.48
C PRO A 28 7.19 -5.72 1.66
N MET A 29 7.09 -4.89 0.64
CA MET A 29 6.15 -3.77 0.64
C MET A 29 4.73 -4.29 0.40
N ILE A 30 3.83 -4.00 1.34
CA ILE A 30 2.41 -4.33 1.28
C ILE A 30 1.62 -3.02 1.12
N LEU A 31 0.81 -2.94 0.07
CA LEU A 31 -0.05 -1.78 -0.17
C LEU A 31 -1.41 -2.00 0.51
N LEU A 32 -1.81 -1.07 1.35
CA LEU A 32 -3.13 -1.06 1.99
C LEU A 32 -4.01 0.01 1.36
N THR A 33 -5.26 -0.32 1.04
CA THR A 33 -6.27 0.65 0.59
C THR A 33 -7.62 0.35 1.22
N ASP A 34 -8.38 1.37 1.58
CA ASP A 34 -9.78 1.25 1.99
C ASP A 34 -10.76 1.54 0.86
N SER A 35 -10.25 1.97 -0.29
CA SER A 35 -11.04 2.23 -1.49
C SER A 35 -11.19 0.96 -2.32
N TYR A 36 -12.40 0.40 -2.33
CA TYR A 36 -12.73 -0.77 -3.14
C TYR A 36 -12.50 -0.52 -4.64
N SER A 37 -12.76 0.70 -5.15
CA SER A 37 -12.56 1.03 -6.56
C SER A 37 -11.09 1.01 -6.97
N VAL A 38 -10.18 1.46 -6.09
CA VAL A 38 -8.73 1.34 -6.30
C VAL A 38 -8.31 -0.12 -6.29
N TYR A 39 -8.74 -0.88 -5.28
CA TYR A 39 -8.43 -2.30 -5.17
C TYR A 39 -8.91 -3.08 -6.41
N GLU A 40 -10.17 -2.90 -6.81
CA GLU A 40 -10.75 -3.59 -7.96
C GLU A 40 -10.01 -3.22 -9.25
N CYS A 41 -9.65 -1.94 -9.42
CA CYS A 41 -8.92 -1.52 -10.59
C CYS A 41 -7.52 -2.18 -10.65
N LEU A 42 -6.81 -2.25 -9.54
CA LEU A 42 -5.49 -2.90 -9.47
C LEU A 42 -5.59 -4.40 -9.78
N VAL A 43 -6.54 -5.09 -9.14
CA VAL A 43 -6.70 -6.55 -9.23
C VAL A 43 -7.26 -7.01 -10.57
N LYS A 44 -8.35 -6.39 -11.03
CA LYS A 44 -9.09 -6.85 -12.23
C LYS A 44 -8.61 -6.21 -13.52
N LEU A 45 -7.52 -5.43 -13.49
CA LEU A 45 -7.08 -4.58 -14.60
C LEU A 45 -8.22 -3.67 -15.13
N GLY A 46 -9.16 -3.28 -14.25
CA GLY A 46 -10.30 -2.45 -14.63
C GLY A 46 -9.85 -1.07 -15.14
N SER A 47 -10.72 -0.39 -15.88
CA SER A 47 -10.53 1.01 -16.27
C SER A 47 -11.38 1.93 -15.41
N THR A 48 -10.92 3.16 -15.23
CA THR A 48 -11.69 4.26 -14.62
C THR A 48 -11.69 5.45 -15.56
N GLN A 49 -12.77 6.24 -15.55
CA GLN A 49 -12.87 7.48 -16.31
C GLN A 49 -12.37 8.69 -15.51
N GLU A 50 -12.06 8.50 -14.23
CA GLU A 50 -11.61 9.56 -13.34
C GLU A 50 -10.12 9.83 -13.57
N LYS A 51 -9.80 11.03 -14.09
CA LYS A 51 -8.48 11.35 -14.63
C LYS A 51 -7.36 11.32 -13.59
N ARG A 52 -7.62 11.72 -12.34
CA ARG A 52 -6.60 11.70 -11.29
C ARG A 52 -6.38 10.27 -10.83
N LEU A 53 -7.45 9.50 -10.65
CA LEU A 53 -7.36 8.08 -10.30
C LEU A 53 -6.60 7.25 -11.35
N MET A 54 -6.71 7.58 -12.64
CA MET A 54 -5.92 6.91 -13.69
C MET A 54 -4.42 7.05 -13.46
N ILE A 55 -3.94 8.24 -13.07
CA ILE A 55 -2.51 8.49 -12.81
C ILE A 55 -2.04 7.61 -11.65
N ASP A 56 -2.80 7.66 -10.57
CA ASP A 56 -2.61 6.88 -9.35
C ASP A 56 -2.56 5.36 -9.63
N ILE A 57 -3.53 4.84 -10.36
CA ILE A 57 -3.58 3.44 -10.78
C ILE A 57 -2.38 3.08 -11.66
N MET A 58 -2.02 3.91 -12.64
CA MET A 58 -0.86 3.65 -13.51
C MET A 58 0.43 3.58 -12.70
N ALA A 59 0.61 4.48 -11.73
CA ALA A 59 1.77 4.50 -10.86
C ALA A 59 1.85 3.22 -9.99
N LEU A 60 0.73 2.77 -9.43
CA LEU A 60 0.65 1.54 -8.65
C LEU A 60 0.87 0.29 -9.52
N ARG A 61 0.33 0.25 -10.74
CA ARG A 61 0.61 -0.83 -11.70
C ARG A 61 2.09 -0.95 -12.01
N GLN A 62 2.78 0.19 -12.20
CA GLN A 62 4.24 0.19 -12.40
C GLN A 62 5.00 -0.34 -11.19
N LEU A 63 4.60 -0.01 -9.94
CA LEU A 63 5.22 -0.61 -8.74
C LEU A 63 5.04 -2.12 -8.74
N TYR A 64 3.82 -2.54 -9.04
CA TYR A 64 3.47 -3.94 -9.05
C TYR A 64 4.32 -4.65 -10.10
N GLU A 65 4.37 -4.15 -11.35
CA GLU A 65 5.20 -4.68 -12.44
C GLU A 65 6.68 -4.81 -12.05
N ARG A 66 7.25 -3.76 -11.45
CA ARG A 66 8.66 -3.70 -10.98
C ARG A 66 8.97 -4.59 -9.79
N ARG A 67 7.97 -5.26 -9.19
CA ARG A 67 8.09 -6.09 -7.98
C ARG A 67 8.50 -5.30 -6.74
N GLU A 68 8.24 -3.99 -6.75
CA GLU A 68 8.47 -3.15 -5.58
C GLU A 68 7.36 -3.36 -4.54
N ALA A 69 6.12 -3.60 -4.99
CA ALA A 69 4.98 -4.00 -4.16
C ALA A 69 4.68 -5.50 -4.31
N HIS A 70 4.61 -6.21 -3.20
CA HIS A 70 4.43 -7.67 -3.15
C HIS A 70 2.97 -8.09 -2.98
N GLU A 71 2.21 -7.26 -2.28
CA GLU A 71 0.82 -7.55 -1.95
C GLU A 71 -0.03 -6.27 -1.98
N VAL A 72 -1.29 -6.43 -2.37
CA VAL A 72 -2.31 -5.38 -2.26
C VAL A 72 -3.44 -5.92 -1.39
N ARG A 73 -3.74 -5.22 -0.30
CA ARG A 73 -4.80 -5.54 0.65
C ARG A 73 -5.85 -4.45 0.68
N TRP A 74 -7.11 -4.86 0.55
CA TRP A 74 -8.26 -4.04 0.83
C TRP A 74 -8.62 -4.17 2.31
N ILE A 75 -8.66 -3.03 3.00
CA ILE A 75 -8.90 -2.93 4.44
C ILE A 75 -10.14 -2.11 4.74
N ASN A 76 -10.68 -2.25 5.94
CA ASN A 76 -11.74 -1.38 6.42
C ASN A 76 -11.19 0.04 6.70
N GLY A 77 -11.86 1.07 6.19
CA GLY A 77 -11.42 2.46 6.32
C GLY A 77 -11.37 2.98 7.76
N GLU A 78 -12.20 2.44 8.67
CA GLU A 78 -12.13 2.80 10.09
C GLU A 78 -10.81 2.39 10.74
N ASP A 79 -10.17 1.35 10.18
CA ASP A 79 -8.91 0.83 10.68
C ASP A 79 -7.69 1.42 9.94
N ASN A 80 -7.91 2.27 8.93
CA ASN A 80 -6.85 2.83 8.10
C ASN A 80 -6.16 4.03 8.79
N PRO A 81 -4.91 3.92 9.25
CA PRO A 81 -4.22 5.04 9.91
C PRO A 81 -4.02 6.24 8.96
N ALA A 82 -3.94 6.03 7.64
CA ALA A 82 -3.77 7.11 6.67
C ALA A 82 -5.02 8.00 6.57
N ASP A 83 -6.20 7.44 6.81
CA ASP A 83 -7.45 8.21 6.87
C ASP A 83 -7.41 9.24 8.01
N ALA A 84 -6.87 8.86 9.18
CA ALA A 84 -6.65 9.79 10.29
C ALA A 84 -5.57 10.84 10.01
N MET A 85 -4.58 10.54 9.17
CA MET A 85 -3.57 11.52 8.78
C MET A 85 -4.11 12.56 7.78
N THR A 86 -5.14 12.20 7.00
CA THR A 86 -5.74 13.10 6.00
C THR A 86 -6.98 13.84 6.51
N LYS A 87 -7.52 13.44 7.67
CA LYS A 87 -8.64 14.08 8.37
C LYS A 87 -8.16 14.84 9.60
N ALA A 88 -8.95 15.83 10.04
CA ALA A 88 -8.64 16.61 11.23
C ALA A 88 -8.83 15.83 12.54
N SER A 89 -9.61 14.75 12.53
CA SER A 89 -9.88 13.92 13.70
C SER A 89 -9.01 12.65 13.68
N PRO A 90 -8.19 12.40 14.72
CA PRO A 90 -7.44 11.16 14.83
C PRO A 90 -8.40 9.97 14.98
N ASN A 91 -8.09 8.86 14.31
CA ASN A 91 -8.82 7.60 14.45
C ASN A 91 -8.12 6.68 15.44
N ARG A 92 -8.85 5.62 15.84
CA ARG A 92 -8.37 4.64 16.82
C ARG A 92 -7.09 3.94 16.36
N SER A 93 -6.94 3.69 15.06
CA SER A 93 -5.76 3.03 14.49
C SER A 93 -4.50 3.86 14.61
N LEU A 94 -4.56 5.16 14.31
CA LEU A 94 -3.41 6.03 14.48
C LEU A 94 -3.02 6.17 15.94
N LYS A 95 -4.00 6.24 16.85
CA LYS A 95 -3.73 6.28 18.29
C LYS A 95 -3.01 5.01 18.76
N LYS A 96 -3.50 3.82 18.39
CA LYS A 96 -2.83 2.54 18.71
C LYS A 96 -1.43 2.43 18.11
N LEU A 97 -1.24 2.92 16.88
CA LEU A 97 0.09 2.96 16.29
C LEU A 97 1.07 3.79 17.13
N ILE A 98 0.64 4.94 17.65
CA ILE A 98 1.50 5.82 18.45
C ILE A 98 1.73 5.23 19.84
N ASP A 99 0.68 4.72 20.48
CA ASP A 99 0.73 4.25 21.87
C ASP A 99 1.44 2.89 22.00
N ASP A 100 1.14 1.95 21.08
CA ASP A 100 1.55 0.55 21.19
C ASP A 100 2.55 0.12 20.09
N ASN A 101 2.84 0.99 19.12
CA ASN A 101 3.60 0.65 17.90
C ASN A 101 3.01 -0.53 17.10
N GLU A 102 1.71 -0.73 17.23
CA GLU A 102 0.96 -1.80 16.56
C GLU A 102 -0.18 -1.23 15.71
N ILE A 103 -0.36 -1.82 14.53
CA ILE A 103 -1.52 -1.60 13.67
C ILE A 103 -2.29 -2.92 13.55
N THR A 104 -3.59 -2.85 13.85
CA THR A 104 -4.55 -3.92 13.56
C THR A 104 -5.49 -3.42 12.48
N VAL A 105 -5.56 -4.12 11.35
CA VAL A 105 -6.47 -3.82 10.25
C VAL A 105 -7.39 -4.99 9.95
N ARG A 106 -8.70 -4.72 9.81
CA ARG A 106 -9.64 -5.70 9.24
C ARG A 106 -9.41 -5.80 7.73
N LEU A 107 -9.15 -7.02 7.26
CA LEU A 107 -8.98 -7.33 5.85
C LEU A 107 -10.32 -7.68 5.23
N GLU A 108 -10.67 -6.97 4.17
CA GLU A 108 -11.87 -7.21 3.37
C GLU A 108 -11.53 -8.02 2.11
N GLY A 109 -10.28 -7.93 1.62
CA GLY A 109 -9.77 -8.74 0.52
C GLY A 109 -8.27 -8.54 0.30
N TRP A 110 -7.60 -9.48 -0.35
CA TRP A 110 -6.17 -9.36 -0.66
C TRP A 110 -5.79 -10.11 -1.92
N VAL A 111 -4.72 -9.66 -2.57
CA VAL A 111 -4.07 -10.37 -3.69
C VAL A 111 -2.57 -10.31 -3.48
N GLU A 112 -1.94 -11.48 -3.50
CA GLU A 112 -0.48 -11.64 -3.47
C GLU A 112 0.05 -11.96 -4.86
N ARG A 113 1.20 -11.37 -5.15
CA ARG A 113 1.96 -11.71 -6.33
C ARG A 113 2.71 -13.02 -6.09
N ARG A 114 2.36 -14.08 -6.82
CA ARG A 114 3.12 -15.34 -6.75
C ARG A 114 4.60 -15.10 -7.08
N PRO A 115 5.55 -15.61 -6.29
CA PRO A 115 6.96 -15.54 -6.63
C PRO A 115 7.22 -16.30 -7.94
N ASN A 116 8.12 -15.76 -8.76
CA ASN A 116 8.45 -16.36 -10.05
C ASN A 116 9.24 -17.66 -9.82
N LYS A 117 8.83 -18.78 -10.43
CA LYS A 117 9.51 -20.09 -10.31
C LYS A 117 10.97 -20.14 -10.82
N ALA A 118 11.55 -19.02 -11.26
CA ALA A 118 12.85 -18.98 -11.95
C ALA A 118 14.09 -18.96 -11.03
N THR A 119 13.93 -19.02 -9.70
CA THR A 119 15.05 -19.09 -8.74
C THR A 119 14.92 -20.24 -7.74
N ALA A 120 14.11 -21.25 -8.07
CA ALA A 120 14.02 -22.47 -7.30
C ALA A 120 14.53 -23.66 -8.13
N GLU A 121 15.84 -23.70 -8.36
CA GLU A 121 16.56 -24.96 -8.57
C GLU A 121 17.84 -24.94 -7.70
N PRO A 122 18.21 -26.09 -7.12
CA PRO A 122 19.07 -26.21 -5.94
C PRO A 122 20.54 -25.85 -6.15
#